data_AF-A0A0G1QVF8-F1
#
_entry.id   AF-A0A0G1QVF8-F1
#
_cell.length_a   1.000
_cell.length_b   1.000
_cell.length_c   1.000
_cell.angle_alpha   90.00
_cell.angle_beta   90.00
_cell.angle_gamma   90.00
#
_symmetry.space_group_name_H-M   'P 1'
#
loop_
_entity.id
_entity.type
_entity.pdbx_description
1 polymer ?
#
loop_
_entity_poly.entity_id
_entity_poly.type
_entity_poly.pdbx_seq_one_letter_code
_entity_poly.pdbx_strand_id
1 'polypeptide(L)'
;MAKYSSLTKGQDEALVNRLGDAFGGDGLAAVHAILAGAKVTIEEIIATFFDKHGRRIPPRGIKAAVCDANYKFHLVQPETVDYAARIERVIDAFEGKVAFPEAAWFEDAIGGLKMKIEGDSKIVNALKGIHLPNVVPQMVITNHGQTLDEVLLVALGRSYQKEFPEGRPFNNYCKGELVNQVRVLSESRLDLLEGTE
;
A
#
# COMPACT_ATOMS: atom_id res chain seq x y z
N MET A 1 29.37 -24.14 -28.27
CA MET A 1 28.04 -24.24 -27.66
C MET A 1 28.22 -24.44 -26.16
N ALA A 2 27.65 -23.57 -25.32
CA ALA A 2 27.73 -23.74 -23.86
C ALA A 2 26.84 -24.92 -23.44
N LYS A 3 27.36 -25.78 -22.54
CA LYS A 3 26.74 -27.06 -22.12
C LYS A 3 25.40 -26.90 -21.37
N TYR A 4 25.01 -25.66 -21.03
CA TYR A 4 23.85 -25.29 -20.22
C TYR A 4 23.07 -24.10 -20.83
N SER A 5 22.73 -24.15 -22.12
CA SER A 5 22.26 -22.97 -22.89
C SER A 5 20.77 -22.61 -22.74
N SER A 6 20.12 -22.91 -21.61
CA SER A 6 18.73 -22.51 -21.38
C SER A 6 18.57 -21.03 -21.04
N LEU A 7 19.68 -20.33 -20.75
CA LEU A 7 19.68 -18.90 -20.49
C LEU A 7 19.65 -18.12 -21.81
N THR A 8 18.81 -17.09 -21.85
CA THR A 8 18.83 -16.10 -22.92
C THR A 8 20.04 -15.16 -22.74
N LYS A 9 20.50 -14.54 -23.84
CA LYS A 9 21.59 -13.55 -23.77
C LYS A 9 21.34 -12.44 -22.74
N GLY A 10 20.09 -12.00 -22.59
CA GLY A 10 19.73 -10.98 -21.59
C GLY A 10 19.82 -11.48 -20.14
N GLN A 11 19.58 -12.78 -19.90
CA GLN A 11 19.78 -13.39 -18.58
C GLN A 11 21.27 -13.54 -18.24
N ASP A 12 22.10 -13.89 -19.23
CA ASP A 12 23.56 -13.94 -19.07
C ASP A 12 24.12 -12.55 -18.70
N GLU A 13 23.69 -11.51 -19.43
CA GLU A 13 24.09 -10.13 -19.17
C GLU A 13 23.63 -9.63 -17.80
N ALA A 14 22.38 -9.94 -17.41
CA ALA A 14 21.86 -9.59 -16.10
C ALA A 14 22.62 -10.29 -14.95
N LEU A 15 23.05 -11.54 -15.15
CA LEU A 15 23.84 -12.29 -14.17
C LEU A 15 25.23 -11.66 -13.99
N VAL A 16 25.92 -11.34 -15.09
CA VAL A 16 27.24 -10.69 -15.05
C VAL A 16 27.16 -9.32 -14.38
N ASN A 17 26.14 -8.52 -14.70
CA ASN A 17 25.93 -7.22 -14.05
C ASN A 17 25.70 -7.34 -12.53
N ARG A 18 24.90 -8.33 -12.09
CA ARG A 18 24.68 -8.62 -10.66
C ARG A 18 25.94 -9.03 -9.93
N LEU A 19 26.83 -9.80 -10.58
CA LEU A 19 28.14 -10.15 -10.02
C LEU A 19 29.04 -8.92 -9.93
N GLY A 20 28.97 -8.02 -10.92
CA GLY A 20 29.72 -6.77 -10.94
C GLY A 20 29.39 -5.85 -9.77
N ASP A 21 28.13 -5.77 -9.33
CA ASP A 21 27.72 -4.98 -8.16
C ASP A 21 28.52 -5.35 -6.88
N ALA A 22 28.94 -6.61 -6.74
CA ALA A 22 29.76 -7.09 -5.63
C ALA A 22 31.27 -6.83 -5.81
N PHE A 23 31.71 -6.46 -7.01
CA PHE A 23 33.11 -6.24 -7.41
C PHE A 23 33.33 -4.82 -7.94
N GLY A 24 32.71 -3.81 -7.32
CA GLY A 24 32.94 -2.40 -7.66
C GLY A 24 32.44 -1.99 -9.04
N GLY A 25 31.49 -2.74 -9.62
CA GLY A 25 30.86 -2.47 -10.92
C GLY A 25 31.46 -3.22 -12.11
N ASP A 26 32.51 -4.03 -11.93
CA ASP A 26 33.12 -4.82 -13.01
C ASP A 26 32.69 -6.29 -12.95
N GLY A 27 31.66 -6.63 -13.73
CA GLY A 27 31.14 -7.98 -13.82
C GLY A 27 32.10 -8.99 -14.43
N LEU A 28 33.03 -8.58 -15.30
CA LEU A 28 33.97 -9.49 -15.94
C LEU A 28 35.10 -9.87 -14.98
N ALA A 29 35.58 -8.89 -14.20
CA ALA A 29 36.54 -9.13 -13.13
C ALA A 29 35.97 -10.07 -12.06
N ALA A 30 34.69 -9.91 -11.70
CA ALA A 30 33.98 -10.81 -10.81
C ALA A 30 34.00 -12.26 -11.35
N VAL A 31 33.62 -12.46 -12.61
CA VAL A 31 33.62 -13.79 -13.25
C VAL A 31 35.02 -14.40 -13.25
N HIS A 32 36.05 -13.64 -13.60
CA HIS A 32 37.43 -14.12 -13.61
C HIS A 32 37.92 -14.51 -12.19
N ALA A 33 37.58 -13.74 -11.16
CA ALA A 33 37.93 -14.08 -9.78
C ALA A 33 37.28 -15.39 -9.32
N ILE A 34 36.02 -15.61 -9.69
CA ILE A 34 35.29 -16.85 -9.39
C ILE A 34 35.93 -18.03 -10.10
N LEU A 35 36.25 -17.89 -11.40
CA LEU A 35 36.95 -18.92 -12.17
C LEU A 35 38.36 -19.22 -11.63
N ALA A 36 39.02 -18.22 -11.03
CA ALA A 36 40.30 -18.37 -10.36
C ALA A 36 40.21 -19.01 -8.95
N GLY A 37 39.02 -19.38 -8.48
CA GLY A 37 38.81 -20.11 -7.23
C GLY A 37 38.33 -19.27 -6.05
N ALA A 38 37.87 -18.03 -6.27
CA ALA A 38 37.21 -17.27 -5.21
C ALA A 38 35.97 -18.01 -4.69
N LYS A 39 35.81 -18.07 -3.37
CA LYS A 39 34.62 -18.66 -2.74
C LYS A 39 33.44 -17.70 -2.89
N VAL A 40 32.34 -18.19 -3.43
CA VAL A 40 31.08 -17.45 -3.55
C VAL A 40 30.03 -18.15 -2.70
N THR A 41 29.36 -17.39 -1.84
CA THR A 41 28.16 -17.84 -1.14
C THR A 41 26.95 -17.31 -1.89
N ILE A 42 26.08 -18.21 -2.34
CA ILE A 42 24.79 -17.83 -2.93
C ILE A 42 23.76 -17.92 -1.81
N GLU A 43 23.30 -16.77 -1.35
CA GLU A 43 22.20 -16.68 -0.40
C GLU A 43 20.92 -16.33 -1.15
N GLU A 44 19.87 -17.12 -0.94
CA GLU A 44 18.54 -16.75 -1.41
C GLU A 44 18.03 -15.59 -0.56
N ILE A 45 18.29 -14.37 -1.02
CA ILE A 45 17.70 -13.19 -0.42
C ILE A 45 16.28 -13.08 -0.96
N ILE A 46 15.31 -13.43 -0.13
CA ILE A 46 13.91 -13.10 -0.38
C ILE A 46 13.82 -11.58 -0.45
N ALA A 47 13.68 -11.03 -1.65
CA ALA A 47 13.53 -9.60 -1.84
C ALA A 47 12.24 -9.14 -1.14
N THR A 48 12.40 -8.51 0.02
CA THR A 48 11.27 -7.98 0.77
C THR A 48 10.69 -6.78 0.04
N PHE A 49 9.38 -6.63 0.10
CA PHE A 49 8.70 -5.44 -0.40
C PHE A 49 8.73 -4.29 0.62
N PHE A 50 8.98 -4.60 1.88
CA PHE A 50 9.04 -3.64 2.98
C PHE A 50 10.41 -3.70 3.67
N ASP A 51 10.94 -2.53 4.02
CA ASP A 51 12.20 -2.41 4.74
C ASP A 51 12.05 -2.81 6.22
N LYS A 52 13.14 -2.75 6.98
CA LYS A 52 13.15 -3.09 8.42
C LYS A 52 12.25 -2.21 9.29
N HIS A 53 11.74 -1.08 8.78
CA HIS A 53 10.85 -0.16 9.46
C HIS A 53 9.40 -0.24 8.92
N GLY A 54 9.11 -1.20 8.05
CA GLY A 54 7.79 -1.36 7.44
C GLY A 54 7.45 -0.34 6.36
N ARG A 55 8.45 0.36 5.80
CA ARG A 55 8.26 1.26 4.66
C ARG A 55 8.33 0.48 3.36
N ARG A 56 7.43 0.75 2.42
CA ARG A 56 7.44 0.12 1.10
C ARG A 56 8.73 0.50 0.37
N ILE A 57 9.53 -0.49 -0.02
CA ILE A 57 10.70 -0.30 -0.87
C ILE A 57 10.19 0.04 -2.28
N PRO A 58 10.56 1.20 -2.86
CA PRO A 58 10.09 1.58 -4.19
C PRO A 58 10.37 0.47 -5.23
N PRO A 59 9.38 0.10 -6.06
CA PRO A 59 9.61 -0.75 -7.21
C PRO A 59 10.74 -0.20 -8.10
N ARG A 60 11.50 -1.11 -8.71
CA ARG A 60 12.56 -0.73 -9.65
C ARG A 60 11.98 0.12 -10.78
N GLY A 61 12.67 1.20 -11.14
CA GLY A 61 12.26 2.11 -12.20
C GLY A 61 11.46 3.33 -11.74
N ILE A 62 11.02 3.38 -10.47
CA ILE A 62 10.47 4.62 -9.90
C ILE A 62 11.65 5.55 -9.56
N LYS A 63 11.78 6.63 -10.34
CA LYS A 63 12.84 7.64 -10.21
C LYS A 63 12.39 8.91 -9.48
N ALA A 64 11.14 8.95 -9.00
CA ALA A 64 10.62 10.11 -8.31
C ALA A 64 11.45 10.40 -7.04
N ALA A 65 11.71 11.68 -6.77
CA ALA A 65 12.33 12.12 -5.53
C ALA A 65 11.36 11.89 -4.37
N VAL A 66 11.31 10.65 -3.86
CA VAL A 66 10.58 10.34 -2.63
C VAL A 66 11.44 10.85 -1.48
N CYS A 67 11.07 11.99 -0.91
CA CYS A 67 11.68 12.45 0.33
C CYS A 67 11.33 11.47 1.45
N ASP A 68 12.35 11.03 2.22
CA ASP A 68 12.11 10.26 3.43
C ASP A 68 11.17 11.03 4.38
N ALA A 69 10.27 10.29 5.05
CA ALA A 69 9.39 10.88 6.05
C ALA A 69 10.21 11.56 7.15
N ASN A 70 9.83 12.78 7.52
CA ASN A 70 10.48 13.50 8.61
C ASN A 70 10.24 12.76 9.94
N TYR A 71 11.31 12.22 10.53
CA TYR A 71 11.26 11.40 11.75
C TYR A 71 10.60 12.11 12.95
N LYS A 72 10.57 13.44 12.97
CA LYS A 72 9.89 14.23 14.01
C LYS A 72 8.36 14.08 13.96
N PHE A 73 7.81 13.71 12.80
CA PHE A 73 6.39 13.47 12.59
C PHE A 73 6.19 11.97 12.36
N HIS A 74 5.97 11.24 13.45
CA HIS A 74 5.65 9.82 13.39
C HIS A 74 4.39 9.53 14.21
N LEU A 75 3.66 8.53 13.74
CA LEU A 75 2.60 7.90 14.51
C LEU A 75 3.19 6.64 15.14
N VAL A 76 2.92 6.42 16.42
CA VAL A 76 3.27 5.17 17.11
C VAL A 76 2.08 4.22 16.97
N GLN A 77 2.36 2.96 16.61
CA GLN A 77 1.34 1.93 16.51
C GLN A 77 0.75 1.71 17.92
N PRO A 78 -0.58 1.86 18.11
CA PRO A 78 -1.21 1.51 19.37
C PRO A 78 -0.98 0.03 19.70
N GLU A 79 -0.66 -0.26 20.97
CA GLU A 79 -0.48 -1.64 21.46
C GLU A 79 -1.77 -2.46 21.30
N THR A 80 -2.91 -1.82 21.56
CA THR A 80 -4.24 -2.39 21.39
C THR A 80 -5.06 -1.54 20.43
N VAL A 81 -5.89 -2.20 19.63
CA VAL A 81 -6.83 -1.55 18.72
C VAL A 81 -8.21 -2.10 19.01
N ASP A 82 -9.10 -1.24 19.50
CA ASP A 82 -10.51 -1.59 19.67
C ASP A 82 -11.21 -1.56 18.30
N TYR A 83 -11.34 -2.72 17.66
CA TYR A 83 -11.94 -2.80 16.33
C TYR A 83 -13.42 -2.46 16.34
N ALA A 84 -14.14 -2.83 17.40
CA ALA A 84 -15.57 -2.57 17.55
C ALA A 84 -15.84 -1.06 17.65
N ALA A 85 -15.17 -0.37 18.57
CA ALA A 85 -15.30 1.08 18.70
C ALA A 85 -14.87 1.80 17.41
N ARG A 86 -13.88 1.27 16.69
CA ARG A 86 -13.46 1.85 15.40
C ARG A 86 -14.51 1.75 14.32
N ILE A 87 -15.11 0.58 14.12
CA ILE A 87 -16.14 0.41 13.09
C ILE A 87 -17.42 1.16 13.47
N GLU A 88 -17.81 1.17 14.75
CA GLU A 88 -18.97 1.90 15.25
C GLU A 88 -18.86 3.41 14.97
N ARG A 89 -17.69 4.02 15.22
CA ARG A 89 -17.44 5.43 14.89
C ARG A 89 -17.65 5.73 13.39
N VAL A 90 -17.28 4.79 12.52
CA VAL A 90 -17.48 4.96 11.08
C VAL A 90 -18.97 4.80 10.75
N ILE A 91 -19.64 3.76 11.24
CA ILE A 91 -21.07 3.51 11.01
C ILE A 91 -21.92 4.70 11.44
N ASP A 92 -21.66 5.23 12.63
CA ASP A 92 -22.36 6.36 13.22
C ASP A 92 -22.17 7.65 12.38
N ALA A 93 -21.00 7.84 11.76
CA ALA A 93 -20.77 8.96 10.85
C ALA A 93 -21.68 8.91 9.60
N PHE A 94 -22.00 7.71 9.13
CA PHE A 94 -22.89 7.48 7.99
C PHE A 94 -24.38 7.46 8.36
N GLU A 95 -24.74 7.53 9.65
CA GLU A 95 -26.14 7.49 10.14
C GLU A 95 -26.96 6.32 9.56
N GLY A 96 -26.32 5.16 9.37
CA GLY A 96 -26.99 3.98 8.81
C GLY A 96 -27.38 4.08 7.32
N LYS A 97 -26.95 5.13 6.60
CA LYS A 97 -27.23 5.29 5.16
C LYS A 97 -26.46 4.31 4.28
N VAL A 98 -25.43 3.67 4.83
CA VAL A 98 -24.56 2.75 4.08
C VAL A 98 -24.30 1.50 4.93
N ALA A 99 -24.20 0.37 4.26
CA ALA A 99 -23.94 -0.91 4.89
C ALA A 99 -22.46 -1.05 5.27
N PHE A 100 -22.22 -1.56 6.47
CA PHE A 100 -20.92 -1.96 6.99
C PHE A 100 -21.01 -3.40 7.49
N PRO A 101 -19.90 -4.14 7.50
CA PRO A 101 -19.87 -5.45 8.15
C PRO A 101 -20.07 -5.32 9.66
N GLU A 102 -20.45 -6.43 10.30
CA GLU A 102 -20.51 -6.52 11.76
C GLU A 102 -19.11 -6.41 12.38
N ALA A 103 -19.05 -5.92 13.63
CA ALA A 103 -17.79 -5.73 14.34
C ALA A 103 -16.99 -7.02 14.50
N ALA A 104 -17.65 -8.14 14.81
CA ALA A 104 -17.01 -9.45 14.93
C ALA A 104 -16.37 -9.89 13.60
N TRP A 105 -17.09 -9.71 12.49
CA TRP A 105 -16.55 -10.01 11.16
C TRP A 105 -15.35 -9.13 10.84
N PHE A 106 -15.41 -7.83 11.18
CA PHE A 106 -14.30 -6.91 10.94
C PHE A 106 -13.05 -7.31 11.71
N GLU A 107 -13.18 -7.67 12.99
CA GLU A 107 -12.07 -8.17 13.79
C GLU A 107 -11.46 -9.45 13.21
N ASP A 108 -12.29 -10.44 12.86
CA ASP A 108 -11.85 -11.69 12.25
C ASP A 108 -11.13 -11.45 10.91
N ALA A 109 -11.66 -10.53 10.08
CA ALA A 109 -11.06 -10.18 8.80
C ALA A 109 -9.66 -9.56 8.97
N ILE A 110 -9.49 -8.67 9.97
CA ILE A 110 -8.18 -8.10 10.30
C ILE A 110 -7.22 -9.16 10.84
N GLY A 111 -7.69 -10.05 11.71
CA GLY A 111 -6.90 -11.20 12.19
C GLY A 111 -6.39 -12.08 11.04
N GLY A 112 -7.29 -12.45 10.12
CA GLY A 112 -6.94 -13.24 8.94
C GLY A 112 -5.96 -12.53 8.01
N LEU A 113 -6.06 -11.20 7.85
CA LEU A 113 -5.08 -10.42 7.08
C LEU A 113 -3.70 -10.41 7.75
N LYS A 114 -3.64 -10.26 9.08
CA LYS A 114 -2.37 -10.32 9.83
C LYS A 114 -1.70 -11.67 9.65
N MET A 115 -2.45 -12.78 9.82
CA MET A 115 -1.92 -14.12 9.60
C MET A 115 -1.36 -14.32 8.18
N LYS A 116 -2.05 -13.79 7.16
CA LYS A 116 -1.55 -13.82 5.77
C LYS A 116 -0.24 -13.06 5.60
N ILE A 117 -0.11 -11.90 6.24
CA ILE A 117 1.11 -11.07 6.18
C ILE A 117 2.26 -11.74 6.95
N GLU A 118 1.98 -12.31 8.11
CA GLU A 118 2.96 -13.06 8.92
C GLU A 118 3.49 -14.29 8.20
N GLY A 119 2.63 -14.96 7.43
CA GLY A 119 2.97 -16.13 6.62
C GLY A 119 3.76 -15.84 5.34
N ASP A 120 3.92 -14.58 4.94
CA ASP A 120 4.62 -14.19 3.71
C ASP A 120 5.89 -13.37 4.02
N SER A 121 7.03 -14.04 3.86
CA SER A 121 8.37 -13.47 4.10
C SER A 121 8.69 -12.24 3.25
N LYS A 122 8.01 -12.03 2.11
CA LYS A 122 8.19 -10.83 1.28
C LYS A 122 7.51 -9.60 1.88
N ILE A 123 6.45 -9.77 2.67
CA ILE A 123 5.63 -8.65 3.20
C ILE A 123 5.55 -8.58 4.71
N VAL A 124 6.06 -9.57 5.46
CA VAL A 124 6.01 -9.60 6.94
C VAL A 124 6.49 -8.30 7.60
N ASN A 125 7.47 -7.64 6.98
CA ASN A 125 7.98 -6.35 7.45
C ASN A 125 6.93 -5.22 7.43
N ALA A 126 5.82 -5.34 6.68
CA ALA A 126 4.72 -4.38 6.71
C ALA A 126 4.13 -4.21 8.12
N LEU A 127 4.21 -5.25 8.96
CA LEU A 127 3.77 -5.20 10.37
C LEU A 127 4.75 -4.47 11.29
N LYS A 128 5.93 -4.07 10.79
CA LYS A 128 6.89 -3.23 11.54
C LYS A 128 6.57 -1.73 11.42
N GLY A 129 5.67 -1.37 10.51
CA GLY A 129 5.15 -0.02 10.35
C GLY A 129 3.79 0.16 11.02
N ILE A 130 3.13 1.28 10.71
CA ILE A 130 1.77 1.53 11.18
C ILE A 130 0.78 0.71 10.35
N HIS A 131 -0.05 -0.08 11.03
CA HIS A 131 -1.03 -0.97 10.42
C HIS A 131 -2.40 -0.79 11.08
N LEU A 132 -2.99 0.39 10.86
CA LEU A 132 -4.33 0.69 11.36
C LEU A 132 -5.38 0.11 10.40
N PRO A 133 -6.28 -0.77 10.87
CA PRO A 133 -7.38 -1.26 10.03
C PRO A 133 -8.29 -0.10 9.61
N ASN A 134 -8.69 -0.10 8.35
CA ASN A 134 -9.71 0.80 7.83
C ASN A 134 -10.82 -0.04 7.22
N VAL A 135 -12.06 0.41 7.40
CA VAL A 135 -13.23 -0.16 6.74
C VAL A 135 -13.76 0.88 5.77
N VAL A 136 -14.06 0.45 4.56
CA VAL A 136 -14.68 1.28 3.53
C VAL A 136 -16.05 0.67 3.26
N PRO A 137 -17.13 1.47 3.22
CA PRO A 137 -18.44 0.94 2.90
C PRO A 137 -18.49 0.36 1.48
N GLN A 138 -19.26 -0.70 1.30
CA GLN A 138 -19.64 -1.15 -0.04
C GLN A 138 -20.82 -0.31 -0.54
N MET A 139 -20.65 0.36 -1.68
CA MET A 139 -21.66 1.23 -2.26
C MET A 139 -21.71 1.08 -3.78
N VAL A 140 -22.93 1.12 -4.32
CA VAL A 140 -23.14 1.30 -5.76
C VAL A 140 -23.04 2.79 -6.05
N ILE A 141 -22.07 3.18 -6.87
CA ILE A 141 -21.82 4.58 -7.22
C ILE A 141 -22.33 4.82 -8.63
N THR A 142 -23.41 5.58 -8.75
CA THR A 142 -23.98 5.99 -10.04
C THR A 142 -23.50 7.37 -10.48
N ASN A 143 -23.14 8.23 -9.52
CA ASN A 143 -22.57 9.55 -9.75
C ASN A 143 -21.52 9.86 -8.68
N HIS A 144 -20.24 9.86 -9.06
CA HIS A 144 -19.14 10.09 -8.13
C HIS A 144 -19.19 11.47 -7.45
N GLY A 145 -19.54 12.52 -8.19
CA GLY A 145 -19.64 13.87 -7.65
C GLY A 145 -20.70 13.97 -6.57
N GLN A 146 -21.88 13.39 -6.85
CA GLN A 146 -22.98 13.31 -5.89
C GLN A 146 -22.62 12.46 -4.67
N THR A 147 -22.04 11.27 -4.86
CA THR A 147 -21.62 10.41 -3.76
C THR A 147 -20.57 11.07 -2.88
N LEU A 148 -19.61 11.81 -3.47
CA LEU A 148 -18.61 12.56 -2.72
C LEU A 148 -19.27 13.66 -1.87
N ASP A 149 -20.13 14.48 -2.47
CA ASP A 149 -20.66 15.68 -1.81
C ASP A 149 -21.76 15.38 -0.79
N GLU A 150 -22.69 14.49 -1.14
CA GLU A 150 -23.91 14.26 -0.35
C GLU A 150 -23.76 13.13 0.67
N VAL A 151 -22.78 12.23 0.47
CA VAL A 151 -22.59 11.03 1.31
C VAL A 151 -21.25 11.06 2.02
N LEU A 152 -20.13 11.01 1.29
CA LEU A 152 -18.80 10.81 1.87
C LEU A 152 -18.32 12.04 2.66
N LEU A 153 -18.40 13.24 2.09
CA LEU A 153 -17.97 14.48 2.77
C LEU A 153 -18.89 14.87 3.93
N VAL A 154 -20.18 14.53 3.83
CA VAL A 154 -21.13 14.71 4.95
C VAL A 154 -20.76 13.78 6.11
N ALA A 155 -20.50 12.50 5.86
CA ALA A 155 -20.07 11.55 6.88
C ALA A 155 -18.72 11.96 7.50
N LEU A 156 -17.75 12.36 6.66
CA LEU A 156 -16.46 12.88 7.11
C LEU A 156 -16.63 14.10 8.03
N GLY A 157 -17.45 15.07 7.64
CA GLY A 157 -17.70 16.26 8.44
C GLY A 157 -18.28 15.93 9.82
N ARG A 158 -19.24 15.00 9.89
CA ARG A 158 -19.81 14.52 11.15
C ARG A 158 -18.77 13.83 12.03
N SER A 159 -17.98 12.91 11.45
CA SER A 159 -16.92 12.22 12.17
C SER A 159 -15.88 13.20 12.72
N TYR A 160 -15.47 14.18 11.91
CA TYR A 160 -14.50 15.20 12.31
C TYR A 160 -15.03 16.08 13.45
N GLN A 161 -16.28 16.56 13.36
CA GLN A 161 -16.89 17.39 14.38
C GLN A 161 -17.13 16.66 15.69
N LYS A 162 -17.42 15.34 15.64
CA LYS A 162 -17.52 14.49 16.84
C LYS A 162 -16.15 14.31 17.53
N GLU A 163 -15.08 14.14 16.76
CA GLU A 163 -13.72 13.98 17.30
C GLU A 163 -13.14 15.31 17.83
N PHE A 164 -13.50 16.44 17.21
CA PHE A 164 -13.01 17.77 17.59
C PHE A 164 -14.18 18.71 17.93
N PRO A 165 -14.89 18.49 19.05
CA PRO A 165 -16.10 19.23 19.40
C PRO A 165 -15.83 20.72 19.70
N GLU A 166 -14.64 21.04 20.23
CA GLU A 166 -14.28 22.39 20.63
C GLU A 166 -13.14 22.93 19.76
N GLY A 167 -13.46 23.82 18.82
CA GLY A 167 -12.49 24.73 18.23
C GLY A 167 -11.94 24.37 16.84
N ARG A 168 -12.44 23.32 16.18
CA ARG A 168 -12.04 23.01 14.79
C ARG A 168 -13.26 22.84 13.87
N PRO A 169 -13.64 23.87 13.09
CA PRO A 169 -14.72 23.73 12.13
C PRO A 169 -14.29 22.84 10.96
N PHE A 170 -15.19 21.95 10.53
CA PHE A 170 -15.06 21.25 9.26
C PHE A 170 -15.57 22.14 8.13
N ASN A 171 -14.66 22.64 7.29
CA ASN A 171 -14.98 23.51 6.15
C ASN A 171 -14.83 22.75 4.84
N ASN A 172 -15.94 22.38 4.20
CA ASN A 172 -15.94 21.85 2.84
C ASN A 172 -16.06 23.02 1.84
N TYR A 173 -14.94 23.44 1.26
CA TYR A 173 -14.89 24.54 0.28
C TYR A 173 -15.45 24.17 -1.10
N CYS A 174 -15.71 22.89 -1.36
CA CYS A 174 -16.29 22.41 -2.62
C CYS A 174 -17.78 22.04 -2.47
N LYS A 175 -18.41 22.42 -1.36
CA LYS A 175 -19.79 22.01 -1.02
C LYS A 175 -20.77 22.49 -2.09
N GLY A 176 -21.53 21.56 -2.66
CA GLY A 176 -22.55 21.80 -3.69
C GLY A 176 -21.98 21.83 -5.11
N GLU A 177 -20.66 21.73 -5.28
CA GLU A 177 -20.01 21.92 -6.58
C GLU A 177 -19.60 20.60 -7.24
N LEU A 178 -19.36 19.55 -6.45
CA LEU A 178 -18.70 18.33 -6.93
C LEU A 178 -19.56 17.51 -7.89
N VAL A 179 -20.90 17.57 -7.76
CA VAL A 179 -21.86 16.81 -8.59
C VAL A 179 -21.57 16.94 -10.09
N ASN A 180 -21.19 18.14 -10.54
CA ASN A 180 -20.94 18.44 -11.95
C ASN A 180 -19.44 18.58 -12.29
N GLN A 181 -18.55 18.50 -11.30
CA GLN A 181 -17.11 18.70 -11.48
C GLN A 181 -16.32 17.38 -11.43
N VAL A 182 -16.91 16.30 -10.93
CA VAL A 182 -16.27 14.98 -10.88
C VAL A 182 -16.74 14.13 -12.04
N ARG A 183 -15.78 13.64 -12.83
CA ARG A 183 -16.02 12.72 -13.95
C ARG A 183 -14.98 11.63 -13.98
N VAL A 184 -15.39 10.43 -14.40
CA VAL A 184 -14.45 9.36 -14.75
C VAL A 184 -13.82 9.74 -16.09
N LEU A 185 -12.48 9.74 -16.14
CA LEU A 185 -11.76 10.00 -17.39
C LEU A 185 -11.68 8.70 -18.19
N SER A 186 -11.89 8.80 -19.50
CA SER A 186 -11.73 7.66 -20.41
C SER A 186 -10.33 7.04 -20.27
N GLU A 187 -10.28 5.71 -20.32
CA GLU A 187 -9.07 4.89 -20.15
C GLU A 187 -8.41 5.01 -18.76
N SER A 188 -9.03 5.74 -17.83
CA SER A 188 -8.59 5.71 -16.44
C SER A 188 -8.83 4.32 -15.84
N ARG A 189 -8.10 4.00 -14.77
CA ARG A 189 -8.28 2.71 -14.08
C ARG A 189 -9.73 2.46 -13.68
N LEU A 190 -10.45 3.50 -13.28
CA LEU A 190 -11.84 3.38 -12.86
C LEU A 190 -12.75 3.08 -14.05
N ASP A 191 -12.58 3.80 -15.17
CA ASP A 191 -13.25 3.52 -16.45
C ASP A 191 -13.04 2.06 -16.90
N LEU A 192 -11.80 1.58 -16.80
CA LEU A 192 -11.45 0.20 -17.17
C LEU A 192 -12.04 -0.86 -16.24
N LEU A 193 -12.26 -0.53 -14.97
CA LEU A 193 -12.88 -1.44 -14.00
C LEU A 193 -14.41 -1.49 -14.18
N GLU A 194 -15.01 -0.40 -14.63
CA GLU A 194 -16.45 -0.29 -14.91
C GLU A 194 -16.82 -0.86 -16.28
N GLY A 195 -15.91 -0.82 -17.27
CA GLY A 195 -16.12 -1.35 -18.62
C GLY A 195 -15.94 -2.87 -18.78
N THR A 196 -15.60 -3.59 -17.71
CA THR A 196 -15.55 -5.06 -17.67
C THR A 196 -16.86 -5.63 -17.13
N GLU A 197 -17.92 -5.60 -17.93
CA GLU A 197 -19.11 -6.45 -17.80
C GLU A 197 -19.26 -7.34 -19.05
#